data_AF-W4SD23-F1
#
_entry.id   AF-W4SD23-F1
#
_cell.length_a   1.000
_cell.length_b   1.000
_cell.length_c   1.000
_cell.angle_alpha   90.00
_cell.angle_beta   90.00
_cell.angle_gamma   90.00
#
_symmetry.space_group_name_H-M   'P 1'
#
loop_
_entity.id
_entity.type
_entity.pdbx_description
1 polymer ?
#
loop_
_entity_poly.entity_id
_entity_poly.type
_entity_poly.pdbx_seq_one_letter_code
_entity_poly.pdbx_strand_id
1 'polypeptide(L)'
;MTATNHYRDQIQRATERLAQLQAKELLANQRREAKEQETARREEIKQRQRVADLVFLAGVQKLDDAELVGALLLHAKRRHAQEIQVEARMLGAIKIKNPARSPTTDDAH
;
A
#
# COMPACT_ATOMS: atom_id res chain seq x y z
N MET A 1 -47.39 -2.42 46.20
CA MET A 1 -46.53 -1.48 45.43
C MET A 1 -45.19 -2.14 45.02
N THR A 2 -45.20 -3.41 44.61
CA THR A 2 -43.99 -4.20 44.30
C THR A 2 -43.81 -4.44 42.80
N ALA A 3 -44.90 -4.48 42.03
CA ALA A 3 -44.88 -4.68 40.58
C ALA A 3 -44.19 -3.54 39.82
N THR A 4 -44.40 -2.29 40.24
CA THR A 4 -43.79 -1.09 39.61
C THR A 4 -42.27 -1.05 39.76
N ASN A 5 -41.73 -1.53 40.89
CA ASN A 5 -40.29 -1.66 41.10
C ASN A 5 -39.69 -2.77 40.23
N HIS A 6 -40.40 -3.90 40.08
CA HIS A 6 -39.92 -5.00 39.24
C HIS A 6 -39.79 -4.60 37.76
N TYR A 7 -40.76 -3.88 37.21
CA TYR A 7 -40.68 -3.38 35.83
C TYR A 7 -39.54 -2.38 35.65
N ARG A 8 -39.34 -1.48 36.62
CA ARG A 8 -38.25 -0.50 36.58
C ARG A 8 -36.88 -1.18 36.59
N ASP A 9 -36.71 -2.22 37.41
CA ASP A 9 -35.48 -3.03 37.46
C ASP A 9 -35.26 -3.83 36.17
N GLN A 10 -36.31 -4.38 35.55
CA GLN A 10 -36.19 -5.07 34.27
C GLN A 10 -35.77 -4.13 33.15
N ILE A 11 -36.36 -2.92 33.10
CA ILE A 11 -36.00 -1.88 32.14
C ILE A 11 -34.54 -1.49 32.33
N GLN A 12 -34.11 -1.22 33.56
CA GLN A 12 -32.76 -0.79 33.85
C GLN A 12 -31.71 -1.85 33.48
N ARG A 13 -31.97 -3.13 33.78
CA ARG A 13 -31.10 -4.24 33.37
C ARG A 13 -31.06 -4.43 31.86
N ALA A 14 -32.18 -4.23 31.17
CA ALA A 14 -32.22 -4.31 29.71
C ALA A 14 -31.41 -3.17 29.08
N THR A 15 -31.50 -1.95 29.63
CA THR A 15 -30.72 -0.79 29.19
C THR A 15 -29.22 -0.98 29.44
N GLU A 16 -28.83 -1.49 30.61
CA GLU A 16 -27.43 -1.80 30.93
C GLU A 16 -26.85 -2.86 29.98
N ARG A 17 -27.61 -3.91 29.67
CA ARG A 17 -27.19 -4.93 28.69
C ARG A 17 -27.04 -4.36 27.29
N LEU A 18 -27.96 -3.48 26.86
CA LEU A 18 -27.88 -2.80 25.57
C LEU A 18 -26.62 -1.92 25.49
N ALA A 19 -26.36 -1.13 26.53
CA ALA A 19 -25.17 -0.27 26.61
C ALA A 19 -23.87 -1.10 26.59
N GLN A 20 -23.84 -2.23 27.29
CA GLN A 20 -22.70 -3.15 27.26
C GLN A 20 -22.47 -3.76 25.87
N LEU A 21 -23.54 -4.11 25.14
CA LEU A 21 -23.43 -4.62 23.78
C LEU A 21 -22.93 -3.53 22.82
N GLN A 22 -23.48 -2.32 22.89
CA GLN A 22 -23.02 -1.19 22.09
C GLN A 22 -21.55 -0.84 22.36
N ALA A 23 -21.12 -0.84 23.62
CA ALA A 23 -19.72 -0.61 23.96
C ALA A 23 -18.79 -1.71 23.39
N LYS A 24 -19.23 -2.97 23.41
CA LYS A 24 -18.48 -4.08 22.79
C LYS A 24 -18.41 -3.97 21.27
N GLU A 25 -19.51 -3.57 20.61
CA GLU A 25 -19.54 -3.35 19.17
C GLU A 25 -18.64 -2.19 18.76
N LEU A 26 -18.66 -1.07 19.48
CA LEU A 26 -17.76 0.06 19.22
C LEU A 26 -16.28 -0.34 19.36
N LEU A 27 -15.92 -1.08 20.41
CA LEU A 27 -14.55 -1.58 20.57
C LEU A 27 -14.17 -2.60 19.50
N ALA A 28 -15.10 -3.45 19.07
CA ALA A 28 -14.88 -4.41 17.98
C ALA A 28 -14.64 -3.69 16.65
N ASN A 29 -15.43 -2.64 16.35
CA ASN A 29 -15.28 -1.82 15.14
C ASN A 29 -13.96 -1.04 15.15
N GLN A 30 -13.62 -0.38 16.26
CA GLN A 30 -12.32 0.31 16.41
C GLN A 30 -11.14 -0.64 16.22
N ARG A 31 -11.22 -1.88 16.72
CA ARG A 31 -10.17 -2.90 16.50
C ARG A 31 -10.09 -3.35 15.05
N ARG A 32 -11.20 -3.40 14.31
CA ARG A 32 -11.21 -3.73 12.88
C ARG A 32 -10.61 -2.60 12.06
N GLU A 33 -11.05 -1.37 12.28
CA GLU A 33 -10.50 -0.18 11.61
C GLU A 33 -9.00 0.00 11.89
N ALA A 34 -8.56 -0.19 13.13
CA ALA A 34 -7.15 -0.12 13.47
C ALA A 34 -6.32 -1.20 12.76
N LYS A 35 -6.85 -2.43 12.66
CA LYS A 35 -6.21 -3.53 11.91
C LYS A 35 -6.15 -3.22 10.42
N GLU A 36 -7.23 -2.71 9.83
CA GLU A 36 -7.28 -2.33 8.41
C GLU A 36 -6.28 -1.22 8.07
N GLN A 37 -6.18 -0.20 8.94
CA GLN A 37 -5.20 0.86 8.80
C GLN A 37 -3.77 0.33 8.93
N GLU A 38 -3.52 -0.58 9.88
CA GLU A 38 -2.20 -1.18 10.05
C GLU A 38 -1.82 -2.06 8.85
N THR A 39 -2.76 -2.83 8.30
CA THR A 39 -2.53 -3.62 7.09
C THR A 39 -2.27 -2.74 5.87
N ALA A 40 -3.04 -1.67 5.69
CA ALA A 40 -2.84 -0.72 4.59
C ALA A 40 -1.46 -0.04 4.67
N ARG A 41 -1.06 0.40 5.86
CA ARG A 41 0.28 0.97 6.09
C ARG A 41 1.40 -0.03 5.79
N ARG A 42 1.24 -1.29 6.20
CA ARG A 42 2.21 -2.35 5.91
C ARG A 42 2.32 -2.63 4.41
N GLU A 43 1.21 -2.61 3.68
CA GLU A 43 1.20 -2.79 2.23
C GLU A 43 1.88 -1.63 1.51
N GLU A 44 1.63 -0.40 1.96
CA GLU A 44 2.27 0.80 1.42
C GLU A 44 3.80 0.77 1.63
N ILE A 45 4.27 0.39 2.82
CA ILE A 45 5.70 0.23 3.11
C ILE A 45 6.32 -0.85 2.20
N LYS A 46 5.66 -2.00 2.06
CA LYS A 46 6.12 -3.07 1.14
C LYS A 46 6.16 -2.58 -0.30
N GLN A 47 5.21 -1.77 -0.72
CA GLN A 47 5.19 -1.19 -2.06
C GLN A 47 6.34 -0.22 -2.26
N ARG A 48 6.59 0.67 -1.30
CA ARG A 48 7.73 1.60 -1.33
C ARG A 48 9.06 0.86 -1.41
N GLN A 49 9.24 -0.19 -0.62
CA GLN A 49 10.44 -1.04 -0.67
C GLN A 49 10.61 -1.68 -2.04
N ARG A 50 9.56 -2.31 -2.60
CA ARG A 50 9.62 -2.89 -3.95
C ARG A 50 10.00 -1.87 -5.01
N VAL A 51 9.50 -0.64 -4.94
CA VAL A 51 9.87 0.43 -5.88
C VAL A 51 11.33 0.81 -5.73
N ALA A 52 11.83 0.95 -4.50
CA ALA A 52 13.25 1.22 -4.26
C ALA A 52 14.13 0.09 -4.81
N ASP A 53 13.78 -1.18 -4.56
CA ASP A 53 14.52 -2.33 -5.08
C ASP A 53 14.60 -2.33 -6.62
N LEU A 54 13.53 -1.90 -7.30
CA LEU A 54 13.53 -1.75 -8.76
C LEU A 54 14.47 -0.64 -9.25
N VAL A 55 14.58 0.47 -8.50
CA VAL A 55 15.54 1.54 -8.79
C VAL A 55 16.97 1.02 -8.67
N PHE A 56 17.27 0.24 -7.62
CA PHE A 56 18.57 -0.41 -7.46
C PHE A 56 18.84 -1.46 -8.55
N LEU A 57 17.84 -2.25 -8.94
CA LEU A 57 17.95 -3.25 -10.01
C LEU A 57 18.22 -2.60 -11.38
N ALA A 58 17.62 -1.44 -11.64
CA ALA A 58 17.86 -0.68 -12.85
C ALA A 58 19.24 0.02 -12.86
N GLY A 59 19.96 0.03 -11.74
CA GLY A 59 21.30 0.64 -11.64
C GLY A 59 21.27 2.17 -11.60
N VAL A 60 20.09 2.76 -11.40
CA VAL A 60 19.86 4.21 -11.47
C VAL A 60 19.90 4.90 -10.10
N GLN A 61 20.28 4.18 -9.04
CA GLN A 61 20.38 4.71 -7.67
C GLN A 61 21.45 5.81 -7.49
N LYS A 62 22.34 5.98 -8.48
CA LYS A 62 23.38 7.02 -8.47
C LYS A 62 22.95 8.29 -9.18
N LEU A 63 21.81 8.28 -9.87
CA LEU A 63 21.28 9.50 -10.48
C LEU A 63 20.83 10.46 -9.39
N ASP A 64 20.86 11.75 -9.70
CA ASP A 64 20.30 12.77 -8.82
C ASP A 64 18.79 12.54 -8.62
N ASP A 65 18.29 12.85 -7.44
CA ASP A 65 16.88 12.62 -7.09
C ASP A 65 15.93 13.34 -8.07
N ALA A 66 16.28 14.56 -8.50
CA ALA A 66 15.47 15.30 -9.46
C ALA A 66 15.56 14.69 -10.87
N GLU A 67 16.72 14.14 -11.24
CA GLU A 67 16.92 13.46 -12.51
C GLU A 67 16.13 12.15 -12.58
N LEU A 68 16.16 11.34 -11.52
CA LEU A 68 15.41 10.08 -11.41
C LEU A 68 13.90 10.34 -11.51
N VAL A 69 13.39 11.28 -10.72
CA VAL A 69 11.96 11.66 -10.75
C VAL A 69 11.59 12.25 -12.11
N GLY A 70 12.45 13.10 -12.68
CA GLY A 70 12.28 13.68 -14.01
C GLY A 70 12.17 12.63 -15.10
N ALA A 71 13.03 11.62 -15.09
CA ALA A 71 13.02 10.52 -16.06
C ALA A 71 11.71 9.71 -15.98
N LEU A 72 11.24 9.38 -14.77
CA LEU A 72 9.97 8.68 -14.56
C LEU A 72 8.77 9.51 -15.04
N LEU A 73 8.75 10.81 -14.76
CA LEU A 73 7.70 11.72 -15.21
C LEU A 73 7.71 11.89 -16.74
N LEU A 74 8.90 11.96 -17.35
CA LEU A 74 9.05 12.03 -18.80
C LEU A 74 8.50 10.76 -19.47
N HIS A 75 8.83 9.59 -18.91
CA HIS A 75 8.27 8.33 -19.37
C HIS A 75 6.74 8.30 -19.21
N ALA A 76 6.22 8.74 -18.06
CA ALA A 76 4.77 8.81 -17.81
C ALA A 76 4.03 9.72 -18.81
N LYS A 77 4.62 10.88 -19.17
CA LYS A 77 4.07 11.79 -20.19
C LYS A 77 4.08 11.18 -21.60
N ARG A 78 5.13 10.42 -21.92
CA ARG A 78 5.31 9.77 -23.22
C ARG A 78 4.58 8.43 -23.36
N ARG A 79 3.93 7.96 -22.29
CA ARG A 79 3.23 6.66 -22.23
C ARG A 79 2.13 6.49 -23.28
N HIS A 80 1.60 7.58 -23.83
CA HIS A 80 0.60 7.55 -24.91
C HIS A 80 1.20 7.11 -26.26
N ALA A 81 2.52 7.17 -26.44
CA ALA A 81 3.20 6.54 -27.56
C ALA A 81 3.40 5.05 -27.24
N GLN A 82 2.59 4.20 -27.88
CA GLN A 82 2.55 2.75 -27.67
C GLN A 82 3.92 2.07 -27.84
N GLU A 83 4.77 2.62 -28.71
CA GLU A 83 6.15 2.19 -28.95
C GLU A 83 7.03 2.32 -27.72
N ILE A 84 6.99 3.47 -27.03
CA ILE A 84 7.79 3.76 -25.84
C ILE A 84 7.37 2.86 -24.67
N GLN A 85 6.09 2.50 -24.59
CA GLN A 85 5.59 1.57 -23.58
C GLN A 85 6.10 0.13 -23.83
N VAL A 86 6.04 -0.33 -25.08
CA VAL A 86 6.47 -1.69 -25.45
C VAL A 86 7.97 -1.84 -25.23
N GLU A 87 8.76 -0.85 -25.65
CA GLU A 87 10.20 -0.84 -25.48
C GLU A 87 10.60 -0.83 -24.00
N ALA A 88 10.05 0.08 -23.20
CA ALA A 88 10.36 0.14 -21.77
C ALA A 88 9.97 -1.14 -21.02
N ARG A 89 8.84 -1.77 -21.41
CA ARG A 89 8.41 -3.05 -20.84
C ARG A 89 9.35 -4.19 -21.23
N MET A 90 9.81 -4.23 -22.47
CA MET A 90 10.75 -5.23 -22.96
C MET A 90 12.10 -5.12 -22.22
N LEU A 91 12.67 -3.92 -22.14
CA LEU A 91 13.93 -3.66 -21.44
C LEU A 91 13.83 -4.01 -19.96
N GLY A 92 12.72 -3.62 -19.31
CA GLY A 92 12.45 -3.98 -17.92
C GLY A 92 12.37 -5.50 -17.72
N ALA A 93 11.67 -6.23 -18.59
CA ALA A 93 11.56 -7.69 -18.51
C ALA A 93 12.91 -8.39 -18.70
N ILE A 94 13.76 -7.89 -19.60
CA ILE A 94 15.12 -8.40 -19.80
C ILE A 94 15.97 -8.17 -18.54
N LYS A 95 15.94 -6.96 -17.97
CA LYS A 95 16.74 -6.62 -16.79
C LYS A 95 16.30 -7.40 -15.55
N ILE A 96 14.99 -7.60 -15.37
CA ILE A 96 14.44 -8.44 -14.29
C ILE A 96 14.87 -9.90 -14.44
N LYS A 97 14.88 -10.43 -15.69
CA LYS A 97 15.33 -11.80 -15.97
C LYS A 97 16.85 -11.97 -15.79
N ASN A 98 17.63 -10.94 -16.11
CA ASN A 98 19.09 -10.94 -16.09
C ASN A 98 19.63 -9.76 -15.25
N PRO A 99 19.57 -9.83 -13.90
CA PRO A 99 19.97 -8.71 -13.03
C PRO A 99 21.46 -8.36 -13.12
N ALA A 100 22.32 -9.33 -13.50
CA ALA A 100 23.78 -9.18 -13.55
C ALA A 100 24.33 -8.51 -14.83
N ARG A 101 23.52 -8.36 -15.90
CA ARG A 101 23.98 -7.73 -17.14
C ARG A 101 23.53 -6.27 -17.19
N SER A 102 24.47 -5.35 -17.09
CA SER A 102 24.26 -3.95 -17.49
C SER A 102 24.18 -3.92 -19.02
N PRO A 103 23.11 -3.42 -19.64
CA PRO A 103 23.10 -3.22 -21.08
C PRO A 103 23.84 -1.90 -21.33
N THR A 104 25.17 -1.97 -21.48
CA THR A 104 26.06 -1.04 -22.22
C THR A 104 27.45 -1.05 -21.61
N THR A 105 28.34 -1.81 -22.26
CA THR A 105 29.79 -1.58 -22.50
C THR A 105 30.40 -2.96 -22.75
N ASP A 106 30.23 -3.45 -23.98
CA ASP A 106 30.90 -4.57 -24.66
C ASP A 106 30.19 -4.55 -26.03
N ASP A 107 30.71 -4.13 -27.17
CA ASP A 107 32.07 -3.96 -27.64
C ASP A 107 32.09 -2.80 -28.65
N ALA A 108 32.98 -1.82 -28.45
CA ALA A 108 33.48 -0.97 -29.52
C ALA A 108 34.98 -1.27 -29.61
N HIS A 109 35.32 -2.20 -30.50
CA HIS A 109 36.66 -2.44 -31.01
C HIS A 109 36.64 -2.35 -32.53
#